data_AF-A0A2D6RG76-F1
#
_entry.id   AF-A0A2D6RG76-F1
#
_cell.length_a   1.000
_cell.length_b   1.000
_cell.length_c   1.000
_cell.angle_alpha   90.00
_cell.angle_beta   90.00
_cell.angle_gamma   90.00
#
_symmetry.space_group_name_H-M   'P 1'
#
loop_
_entity.id
_entity.type
_entity.pdbx_description
1 polymer ?
#
loop_
_entity_poly.entity_id
_entity_poly.type
_entity_poly.pdbx_seq_one_letter_code
_entity_poly.pdbx_strand_id
1 'polypeptide(L)'
;MSQKIQSVNEACSLVKSKINEIKKETIVKSQYMNNFRHYYLVTSTGTKYYLMYKRDFFYSFGKIFNLKGAGESMNKEFLRFALMNEIDEVIIAYESGKIYSLSPNKWMAYCQDNKTIRETTKGETTCSVPIGLLERWETE
;
A
#
# COMPACT_ATOMS: atom_id res chain seq x y z
N MET A 1 3.66 -24.31 1.72
CA MET A 1 2.67 -23.47 2.45
C MET A 1 3.32 -22.12 2.66
N SER A 2 2.77 -21.02 2.10
CA SER A 2 3.33 -19.69 2.39
C SER A 2 3.07 -19.35 3.86
N GLN A 3 4.08 -18.81 4.53
CA GLN A 3 3.96 -18.36 5.91
C GLN A 3 2.96 -17.19 5.95
N LYS A 4 1.90 -17.32 6.76
CA LYS A 4 0.96 -16.23 6.97
C LYS A 4 1.62 -15.09 7.73
N ILE A 5 1.48 -13.87 7.22
CA ILE A 5 1.90 -12.65 7.90
C ILE A 5 0.82 -12.28 8.91
N GLN A 6 1.17 -12.10 10.18
CA GLN A 6 0.19 -11.81 11.23
C GLN A 6 0.17 -10.33 11.65
N SER A 7 1.23 -9.58 11.32
CA SER A 7 1.45 -8.23 11.82
C SER A 7 2.11 -7.32 10.79
N VAL A 8 2.01 -6.00 11.01
CA VAL A 8 2.76 -5.01 10.22
C VAL A 8 4.28 -5.18 10.38
N ASN A 9 4.74 -5.69 11.53
CA ASN A 9 6.17 -5.92 11.77
C ASN A 9 6.68 -7.07 10.91
N GLU A 10 5.93 -8.16 10.81
CA GLU A 10 6.24 -9.27 9.90
C GLU A 10 6.16 -8.85 8.43
N ALA A 11 5.15 -8.06 8.05
CA ALA A 11 5.07 -7.46 6.72
C ALA A 11 6.31 -6.62 6.41
N CYS A 12 6.76 -5.80 7.37
CA CYS A 12 7.94 -4.97 7.26
C CYS A 12 9.20 -5.80 7.09
N SER A 13 9.38 -6.84 7.92
CA SER A 13 10.52 -7.77 7.79
C SER A 13 10.54 -8.46 6.42
N LEU A 14 9.38 -8.92 5.93
CA LEU A 14 9.28 -9.56 4.61
C LEU A 14 9.63 -8.58 3.48
N VAL A 15 9.09 -7.37 3.52
CA VAL A 15 9.35 -6.33 2.51
C VAL A 15 10.81 -5.91 2.52
N LYS A 16 11.43 -5.77 3.71
CA LYS A 16 12.86 -5.51 3.85
C LYS A 16 13.72 -6.61 3.21
N SER A 17 13.36 -7.88 3.47
CA SER A 17 14.05 -9.02 2.86
C SER A 17 13.96 -8.97 1.33
N LYS A 18 12.77 -8.74 0.78
CA LYS A 18 12.56 -8.64 -0.66
C LYS A 18 13.27 -7.46 -1.31
N ILE A 19 13.29 -6.27 -0.67
CA ILE A 19 14.06 -5.12 -1.18
C ILE A 19 15.54 -5.47 -1.27
N ASN A 20 16.09 -6.13 -0.23
CA ASN A 20 17.48 -6.56 -0.24
C ASN A 20 17.75 -7.67 -1.27
N GLU A 21 16.85 -8.64 -1.42
CA GLU A 21 17.02 -9.77 -2.34
C GLU A 21 16.89 -9.35 -3.81
N ILE A 22 15.86 -8.58 -4.14
CA ILE A 22 15.48 -8.23 -5.53
C ILE A 22 16.20 -6.97 -6.00
N LYS A 23 16.19 -5.92 -5.18
CA LYS A 23 16.75 -4.61 -5.57
C LYS A 23 18.21 -4.45 -5.15
N LYS A 24 18.73 -5.35 -4.30
CA LYS A 24 20.08 -5.26 -3.70
C LYS A 24 20.29 -3.97 -2.90
N GLU A 25 19.22 -3.51 -2.25
CA GLU A 25 19.23 -2.29 -1.43
C GLU A 25 18.98 -2.61 0.05
N THR A 26 19.54 -1.80 0.94
CA THR A 26 19.31 -1.93 2.38
C THR A 26 18.41 -0.81 2.89
N ILE A 27 17.59 -1.08 3.91
CA ILE A 27 16.80 -0.03 4.56
C ILE A 27 17.68 0.75 5.53
N VAL A 28 17.82 2.05 5.29
CA VAL A 28 18.56 2.98 6.16
C VAL A 28 17.65 3.77 7.10
N LYS A 29 16.34 3.88 6.77
CA LYS A 29 15.33 4.49 7.65
C LYS A 29 14.05 3.67 7.67
N SER A 30 13.52 3.45 8.87
CA SER A 30 12.27 2.73 9.10
C SER A 30 11.49 3.44 10.21
N GLN A 31 10.33 4.01 9.89
CA GLN A 31 9.54 4.81 10.82
C GLN A 31 8.08 4.35 10.82
N TYR A 32 7.50 4.18 12.00
CA TYR A 32 6.08 3.87 12.13
C TYR A 32 5.21 5.04 11.72
N MET A 33 4.08 4.71 11.07
CA MET A 33 3.05 5.64 10.64
C MET A 33 1.68 5.10 11.04
N ASN A 34 0.66 5.97 11.05
CA ASN A 34 -0.73 5.59 11.32
C ASN A 34 -0.92 4.75 12.59
N ASN A 35 -0.51 5.26 13.75
CA ASN A 35 -0.63 4.54 15.04
C ASN A 35 -0.03 3.12 14.99
N PHE A 36 1.20 3.00 14.49
CA PHE A 36 1.93 1.74 14.37
C PHE A 36 1.29 0.70 13.44
N ARG A 37 0.50 1.14 12.45
CA ARG A 37 -0.13 0.23 11.47
C ARG A 37 0.57 0.22 10.12
N HIS A 38 1.36 1.24 9.81
CA HIS A 38 2.07 1.40 8.54
C HIS A 38 3.56 1.70 8.81
N TYR A 39 4.38 1.60 7.77
CA TYR A 39 5.78 2.04 7.80
C TYR A 39 6.11 3.00 6.67
N TYR A 40 6.94 3.98 6.98
CA TYR A 40 7.74 4.72 6.01
C TYR A 40 9.16 4.14 5.99
N LEU A 41 9.61 3.70 4.81
CA LEU A 41 10.91 3.08 4.60
C LEU A 41 11.73 3.91 3.60
N VAL A 42 13.03 4.04 3.84
CA VAL A 42 13.98 4.65 2.89
C VAL A 42 15.17 3.73 2.72
N THR A 43 15.58 3.52 1.48
CA THR A 43 16.72 2.65 1.14
C THR A 43 18.04 3.42 1.05
N SER A 44 19.14 2.67 0.96
CA SER A 44 20.50 3.22 0.78
C SER A 44 20.67 4.03 -0.50
N THR A 45 19.83 3.81 -1.52
CA THR A 45 19.84 4.56 -2.80
C THR A 45 18.90 5.77 -2.77
N GLY A 46 18.15 5.95 -1.68
CA GLY A 46 17.20 7.05 -1.52
C GLY A 46 15.76 6.72 -1.93
N THR A 47 15.49 5.50 -2.40
CA THR A 47 14.12 5.04 -2.74
C THR A 47 13.24 5.02 -1.50
N LYS A 48 12.03 5.55 -1.61
CA LYS A 48 11.07 5.75 -0.52
C LYS A 48 9.84 4.88 -0.72
N TYR A 49 9.48 4.13 0.31
CA TYR A 49 8.31 3.26 0.30
C TYR A 49 7.34 3.58 1.43
N TYR A 50 6.04 3.45 1.16
CA TYR A 50 5.00 3.46 2.18
C TYR A 50 4.34 2.09 2.29
N LEU A 51 4.62 1.38 3.38
CA LEU A 51 4.13 0.02 3.59
C LEU A 51 2.86 0.01 4.44
N MET A 52 1.83 -0.66 3.93
CA MET A 52 0.61 -1.01 4.66
C MET A 52 0.50 -2.54 4.80
N TYR A 53 0.17 -3.00 6.00
CA TYR A 53 -0.26 -4.39 6.21
C TYR A 53 -1.78 -4.47 6.24
N LYS A 54 -2.34 -5.44 5.50
CA LYS A 54 -3.78 -5.67 5.44
C LYS A 54 -4.13 -7.15 5.55
N ARG A 55 -5.28 -7.44 6.12
CA ARG A 55 -5.90 -8.77 5.99
C ARG A 55 -6.39 -8.94 4.55
N ASP A 56 -6.52 -10.17 4.06
CA ASP A 56 -7.10 -10.48 2.74
C ASP A 56 -8.62 -10.22 2.70
N PHE A 57 -9.05 -9.04 3.12
CA PHE A 57 -10.41 -8.57 3.03
C PHE A 57 -10.49 -7.45 2.01
N PHE A 58 -11.19 -7.73 0.92
CA PHE A 58 -11.46 -6.73 -0.11
C PHE A 58 -12.94 -6.36 -0.05
N TYR A 59 -13.22 -5.05 -0.06
CA TYR A 59 -14.59 -4.59 -0.15
C TYR A 59 -15.09 -4.65 -1.59
N SER A 60 -16.42 -4.70 -1.75
CA SER A 60 -17.09 -4.67 -3.05
C SER A 60 -16.97 -3.29 -3.70
N PHE A 61 -15.79 -2.97 -4.24
CA PHE A 61 -15.50 -1.72 -4.93
C PHE A 61 -16.54 -1.39 -5.99
N GLY A 62 -16.94 -2.40 -6.77
CA GLY A 62 -17.97 -2.22 -7.78
C GLY A 62 -19.32 -1.77 -7.24
N LYS A 63 -19.75 -2.28 -6.07
CA LYS A 63 -21.01 -1.85 -5.45
C LYS A 63 -20.94 -0.41 -4.92
N ILE A 64 -19.77 0.04 -4.49
CA ILE A 64 -19.60 1.37 -3.88
C ILE A 64 -19.48 2.46 -4.95
N PHE A 65 -18.78 2.17 -6.04
CA PHE A 65 -18.43 3.17 -7.06
C PHE A 65 -19.12 2.93 -8.41
N ASN A 66 -20.03 1.96 -8.50
CA ASN A 66 -20.64 1.51 -9.76
C ASN A 66 -19.60 1.11 -10.81
N LEU A 67 -18.53 0.45 -10.36
CA LEU A 67 -17.44 -0.08 -11.17
C LEU A 67 -17.41 -1.61 -11.09
N LYS A 68 -16.38 -2.29 -11.62
CA LYS A 68 -16.26 -3.75 -11.52
C LYS A 68 -15.20 -4.17 -10.50
N GLY A 69 -15.45 -5.30 -9.84
CA GLY A 69 -14.47 -6.02 -9.04
C GLY A 69 -14.35 -5.57 -7.58
N ALA A 70 -13.30 -6.09 -6.96
CA ALA A 70 -12.88 -5.78 -5.60
C ALA A 70 -11.85 -4.64 -5.62
N GLY A 71 -11.70 -3.95 -4.50
CA GLY A 71 -10.81 -2.79 -4.44
C GLY A 71 -10.10 -2.65 -3.12
N GLU A 72 -9.20 -1.69 -3.14
CA GLU A 72 -8.29 -1.36 -2.08
C GLU A 72 -8.36 0.13 -1.78
N SER A 73 -8.15 0.50 -0.52
CA SER A 73 -8.33 1.88 -0.06
C SER A 73 -7.23 2.34 0.88
N MET A 74 -6.82 3.59 0.74
CA MET A 74 -5.90 4.26 1.67
C MET A 74 -6.58 5.51 2.23
N ASN A 75 -6.31 5.90 3.48
CA ASN A 75 -6.75 7.20 3.97
C ASN A 75 -6.07 8.30 3.12
N LYS A 76 -6.85 9.30 2.71
CA LYS A 76 -6.40 10.39 1.84
C LYS A 76 -5.26 11.19 2.47
N GLU A 77 -5.23 11.30 3.80
CA GLU A 77 -4.13 11.94 4.53
C GLU A 77 -2.78 11.23 4.30
N PHE A 78 -2.76 9.90 4.30
CA PHE A 78 -1.52 9.14 4.10
C PHE A 78 -1.13 9.09 2.63
N LEU A 79 -2.11 9.13 1.70
CA LEU A 79 -1.81 9.31 0.29
C LEU A 79 -1.20 10.69 0.01
N ARG A 80 -1.73 11.75 0.65
CA ARG A 80 -1.12 13.10 0.59
C ARG A 80 0.26 13.13 1.19
N PHE A 81 0.46 12.48 2.34
CA PHE A 81 1.79 12.31 2.92
C PHE A 81 2.74 11.65 1.92
N ALA A 82 2.30 10.58 1.25
CA ALA A 82 3.11 9.88 0.26
C ALA A 82 3.50 10.77 -0.93
N LEU A 83 2.56 11.56 -1.44
CA LEU A 83 2.82 12.54 -2.50
C LEU A 83 3.81 13.64 -2.05
N MET A 84 3.59 14.24 -0.88
CA MET A 84 4.42 15.33 -0.35
C MET A 84 5.85 14.90 -0.01
N ASN A 85 6.03 13.62 0.37
CA ASN A 85 7.35 13.07 0.69
C ASN A 85 8.00 12.38 -0.52
N GLU A 86 7.38 12.47 -1.70
CA GLU A 86 7.87 11.86 -2.95
C GLU A 86 8.12 10.36 -2.78
N ILE A 87 7.15 9.66 -2.19
CA ILE A 87 7.20 8.21 -2.07
C ILE A 87 7.09 7.60 -3.46
N ASP A 88 8.04 6.72 -3.79
CA ASP A 88 8.09 6.05 -5.10
C ASP A 88 6.94 5.04 -5.22
N GLU A 89 6.77 4.20 -4.20
CA GLU A 89 5.74 3.16 -4.18
C GLU A 89 5.02 3.03 -2.84
N VAL A 90 3.69 2.91 -2.90
CA VAL A 90 2.88 2.39 -1.81
C VAL A 90 2.87 0.87 -1.92
N ILE A 91 3.39 0.19 -0.91
CA ILE A 91 3.44 -1.27 -0.82
C ILE A 91 2.29 -1.76 0.06
N ILE A 92 1.57 -2.78 -0.39
CA ILE A 92 0.51 -3.45 0.35
C ILE A 92 0.90 -4.92 0.53
N ALA A 93 1.18 -5.29 1.76
CA ALA A 93 1.45 -6.67 2.14
C ALA A 93 0.20 -7.27 2.79
N TYR A 94 -0.27 -8.39 2.25
CA TYR A 94 -1.45 -9.10 2.73
C TYR A 94 -1.08 -10.26 3.67
N GLU A 95 -2.01 -10.66 4.55
CA GLU A 95 -1.89 -11.82 5.44
C GLU A 95 -1.43 -13.08 4.70
N SER A 96 -1.91 -13.32 3.47
CA SER A 96 -1.51 -14.44 2.61
C SER A 96 -0.03 -14.45 2.19
N GLY A 97 0.71 -13.37 2.43
CA GLY A 97 2.08 -13.17 1.96
C GLY A 97 2.16 -12.53 0.57
N LYS A 98 1.02 -12.25 -0.07
CA LYS A 98 0.99 -11.52 -1.34
C LYS A 98 1.36 -10.07 -1.11
N ILE A 99 2.18 -9.53 -2.00
CA ILE A 99 2.62 -8.13 -1.95
C ILE A 99 2.31 -7.49 -3.29
N TYR A 100 1.76 -6.29 -3.22
CA TYR A 100 1.49 -5.47 -4.38
C TYR A 100 2.00 -4.05 -4.14
N SER A 101 2.19 -3.30 -5.21
CA SER A 101 2.50 -1.88 -5.13
C SER A 101 1.69 -1.05 -6.12
N LEU A 102 1.66 0.25 -5.84
CA LEU A 102 1.21 1.27 -6.78
C LEU A 102 1.87 2.60 -6.40
N SER A 103 2.34 3.36 -7.39
CA SER A 103 2.85 4.71 -7.13
C SER A 103 1.74 5.63 -6.55
N PRO A 104 2.04 6.53 -5.60
CA PRO A 104 1.06 7.49 -5.08
C PRO A 104 0.41 8.35 -6.17
N ASN A 105 1.17 8.74 -7.19
CA ASN A 105 0.67 9.53 -8.32
C ASN A 105 -0.42 8.78 -9.12
N LYS A 106 -0.15 7.53 -9.53
CA LYS A 106 -1.15 6.68 -10.21
C LYS A 106 -2.39 6.47 -9.33
N TRP A 107 -2.20 6.26 -8.02
CA TRP A 107 -3.32 6.08 -7.09
C TRP A 107 -4.23 7.31 -7.04
N MET A 108 -3.64 8.49 -6.85
CA MET A 108 -4.39 9.75 -6.76
C MET A 108 -5.09 10.08 -8.09
N ALA A 109 -4.37 9.95 -9.21
CA ALA A 109 -4.93 10.21 -10.54
C ALA A 109 -6.16 9.33 -10.80
N TYR A 110 -6.04 8.01 -10.58
CA TYR A 110 -7.18 7.10 -10.71
C TYR A 110 -8.36 7.55 -9.86
N CYS A 111 -8.12 7.94 -8.61
CA CYS A 111 -9.18 8.32 -7.69
C CYS A 111 -9.90 9.61 -8.09
N GLN A 112 -9.17 10.57 -8.66
CA GLN A 112 -9.73 11.82 -9.18
C GLN A 112 -10.56 11.54 -10.44
N ASP A 113 -10.00 10.81 -11.40
CA ASP A 113 -10.63 10.53 -12.69
C ASP A 113 -11.91 9.69 -12.53
N ASN A 114 -11.90 8.73 -11.61
CA ASN A 114 -13.02 7.80 -11.39
C ASN A 114 -13.94 8.20 -10.23
N LYS A 115 -13.71 9.36 -9.61
CA LYS A 115 -14.50 9.85 -8.45
C LYS A 115 -14.61 8.83 -7.31
N THR A 116 -13.51 8.14 -6.99
CA THR A 116 -13.47 7.10 -5.94
C THR A 116 -12.90 7.61 -4.62
N ILE A 117 -12.98 8.92 -4.38
CA ILE A 117 -12.68 9.55 -3.10
C ILE A 117 -13.98 9.70 -2.32
N ARG A 118 -14.04 9.18 -1.08
CA ARG A 118 -15.24 9.28 -0.24
C ARG A 118 -14.92 9.40 1.24
N GLU A 119 -15.83 9.99 1.99
CA GLU A 119 -15.81 9.92 3.46
C GLU A 119 -16.46 8.61 3.93
N THR A 120 -15.84 7.94 4.90
CA THR A 120 -16.42 6.76 5.55
C THR A 120 -17.40 7.20 6.64
N THR A 121 -18.20 6.27 7.15
CA THR A 121 -19.10 6.53 8.29
C THR A 121 -18.39 6.94 9.57
N LYS A 122 -17.06 6.80 9.62
CA LYS A 122 -16.20 7.21 10.75
C LYS A 122 -15.57 8.60 10.54
N GLY A 123 -15.92 9.32 9.48
CA GLY A 123 -15.37 10.64 9.15
C GLY A 123 -14.00 10.58 8.44
N GLU A 124 -13.49 9.40 8.11
CA GLU A 124 -12.20 9.26 7.41
C GLU A 124 -12.41 9.43 5.91
N THR A 125 -11.66 10.34 5.26
CA THR A 125 -11.65 10.39 3.80
C THR A 125 -10.70 9.32 3.24
N THR A 126 -11.20 8.49 2.34
CA THR A 126 -10.47 7.39 1.70
C THR A 126 -10.36 7.57 0.19
N CYS A 127 -9.26 7.10 -0.38
CA CYS A 127 -8.96 7.04 -1.81
C CYS A 127 -8.90 5.58 -2.24
N SER A 128 -9.76 5.19 -3.18
CA SER A 128 -10.03 3.80 -3.50
C SER A 128 -9.66 3.43 -4.94
N VAL A 129 -8.96 2.30 -5.13
CA VAL A 129 -8.57 1.77 -6.45
C VAL A 129 -9.03 0.33 -6.62
N PRO A 130 -9.28 -0.16 -7.84
CA PRO A 130 -9.52 -1.58 -8.08
C PRO A 130 -8.22 -2.37 -7.89
N ILE A 131 -8.31 -3.62 -7.42
CA ILE A 131 -7.13 -4.47 -7.22
C ILE A 131 -6.36 -4.68 -8.52
N GLY A 132 -7.05 -4.71 -9.67
CA GLY A 132 -6.42 -4.86 -10.99
C GLY A 132 -5.51 -3.71 -11.39
N LEU A 133 -5.53 -2.58 -10.65
CA LEU A 133 -4.57 -1.49 -10.83
C LEU A 133 -3.26 -1.74 -10.06
N LEU A 134 -3.27 -2.63 -9.07
CA LEU A 134 -2.10 -2.93 -8.25
C LEU A 134 -1.14 -3.83 -9.03
N GLU A 135 0.15 -3.49 -8.99
CA GLU A 135 1.21 -4.25 -9.62
C GLU A 135 1.73 -5.28 -8.61
N ARG A 136 1.76 -6.56 -8.98
CA ARG A 136 2.27 -7.58 -8.06
C ARG A 136 3.77 -7.43 -7.93
N TRP A 137 4.26 -7.36 -6.69
CA TRP A 137 5.68 -7.50 -6.38
C TRP A 137 6.02 -8.99 -6.50
N GLU A 138 6.03 -9.50 -7.73
CA GLU A 138 6.53 -10.84 -8.01
C GLU A 138 8.02 -10.86 -7.68
N THR A 139 8.36 -11.61 -6.64
CA THR A 139 9.54 -12.47 -6.70
C THR A 139 9.38 -13.34 -7.93
N GLU A 140 10.36 -13.30 -8.81
CA GLU A 140 10.59 -14.34 -9.81
C GLU A 140 10.40 -15.75 -9.22
#